data_AF-A0A2E8WL23-F1
#
_entry.id   AF-A0A2E8WL23-F1
#
_cell.length_a   1.000
_cell.length_b   1.000
_cell.length_c   1.000
_cell.angle_alpha   90.00
_cell.angle_beta   90.00
_cell.angle_gamma   90.00
#
_symmetry.space_group_name_H-M   'P 1'
#
loop_
_entity.id
_entity.type
_entity.pdbx_description
1 polymer ?
#
loop_
_entity_poly.entity_id
_entity_poly.type
_entity_poly.pdbx_seq_one_letter_code
_entity_poly.pdbx_strand_id
1 'polypeptide(L)'
;MWRSVTQRSGWWRWIRPTRRRGSGSPGRNALLNPLRGEEDGEDFTLLVNDVDRAIRAVEIAVASADQVFVSVHEHLWAEDWGTTLDWKRSFARQVIARGATAALFHGVPQPCAIEVVDGNPVFLSLANFIFHSRWPNHWTMPTVWEGVIITGSLGLEGLSDLCLHPIVLCDEEGCDNVPNEQRIYPHLASGSRGIGCSSGSRGSGRLSAGRSKSSKERVTSA
;
A
#
# COMPACT_ATOMS: atom_id res chain seq x y z
N MET A 1 45.93 -4.56 5.04
CA MET A 1 45.41 -5.61 4.14
C MET A 1 43.93 -5.82 4.42
N TRP A 2 43.06 -5.15 3.67
CA TRP A 2 41.60 -5.37 3.70
C TRP A 2 41.14 -5.37 2.24
N ARG A 3 40.30 -6.33 1.84
CA ARG A 3 39.82 -6.44 0.45
C ARG A 3 38.52 -5.66 0.30
N SER A 4 38.39 -4.91 -0.80
CA SER A 4 37.16 -4.24 -1.17
C SER A 4 36.08 -5.27 -1.56
N VAL A 5 34.94 -5.23 -0.89
CA VAL A 5 33.70 -5.74 -1.45
C VAL A 5 33.18 -4.66 -2.39
N THR A 6 33.10 -4.97 -3.69
CA THR A 6 32.74 -3.97 -4.71
C THR A 6 31.26 -3.62 -4.63
N GLN A 7 30.99 -2.36 -4.29
CA GLN A 7 29.67 -1.75 -4.39
C GLN A 7 29.20 -1.76 -5.85
N ARG A 8 28.48 -2.81 -6.27
CA ARG A 8 27.81 -2.83 -7.57
C ARG A 8 26.55 -1.98 -7.48
N SER A 9 26.55 -0.88 -8.23
CA SER A 9 25.47 0.09 -8.26
C SER A 9 24.14 -0.53 -8.66
N GLY A 10 23.07 -0.18 -7.94
CA GLY A 10 21.70 -0.53 -8.31
C GLY A 10 21.26 0.26 -9.54
N TRP A 11 21.38 -0.36 -10.72
CA TRP A 11 20.85 0.20 -11.97
C TRP A 11 19.34 -0.03 -12.02
N TRP A 12 18.55 0.99 -11.66
CA TRP A 12 17.10 1.02 -11.85
C TRP A 12 16.72 1.03 -13.35
N ARG A 13 16.82 -0.14 -13.98
CA ARG A 13 16.62 -0.31 -15.41
C ARG A 13 15.13 -0.44 -15.77
N TRP A 14 14.48 0.71 -15.96
CA TRP A 14 13.22 0.76 -16.72
C TRP A 14 13.40 0.07 -18.07
N ILE A 15 12.69 -1.04 -18.30
CA ILE A 15 12.88 -1.87 -19.50
C ILE A 15 12.21 -1.19 -20.70
N ARG A 16 13.02 -0.49 -21.51
CA ARG A 16 12.67 -0.07 -22.87
C ARG A 16 13.65 -0.65 -23.90
N PRO A 17 13.24 -1.63 -24.71
CA PRO A 17 13.89 -2.00 -25.96
C PRO A 17 13.12 -1.43 -27.16
N THR A 18 13.78 -0.59 -27.95
CA THR A 18 13.45 -0.27 -29.37
C THR A 18 14.79 -0.32 -30.13
N ARG A 19 14.99 -0.76 -31.39
CA ARG A 19 14.24 -0.87 -32.68
C ARG A 19 14.88 -2.08 -33.45
N ARG A 20 14.42 -2.71 -34.55
CA ARG A 20 13.25 -2.78 -35.50
C ARG A 20 13.47 -4.12 -36.28
N ARG A 21 12.55 -4.88 -36.90
CA ARG A 21 11.15 -4.73 -37.36
C ARG A 21 10.33 -5.97 -36.97
N GLY A 22 9.01 -5.93 -37.18
CA GLY A 22 8.10 -7.09 -37.23
C GLY A 22 6.65 -6.60 -37.30
N SER A 23 5.82 -7.11 -38.21
CA SER A 23 4.47 -6.59 -38.45
C SER A 23 3.38 -7.41 -37.75
N GLY A 24 2.72 -6.81 -36.76
CA GLY A 24 1.56 -7.39 -36.08
C GLY A 24 1.15 -6.55 -34.87
N SER A 25 0.15 -5.67 -35.03
CA SER A 25 -0.57 -5.07 -33.90
C SER A 25 -1.82 -5.89 -33.62
N PRO A 26 -2.12 -6.14 -32.35
CA PRO A 26 -3.16 -5.32 -31.70
C PRO A 26 -2.66 -4.64 -30.41
N GLY A 27 -3.42 -3.65 -29.93
CA GLY A 27 -3.27 -3.09 -28.57
C GLY A 27 -2.13 -2.08 -28.35
N ARG A 28 -2.37 -0.81 -28.69
CA ARG A 28 -1.53 0.30 -28.18
C ARG A 28 -1.85 0.57 -26.70
N ASN A 29 -1.28 -0.20 -25.76
CA ASN A 29 -1.02 0.18 -24.35
C ASN A 29 -0.36 -0.96 -23.54
N ALA A 30 0.76 -1.51 -24.02
CA ALA A 30 1.54 -2.55 -23.31
C ALA A 30 2.27 -2.08 -22.03
N LEU A 31 1.78 -1.01 -21.39
CA LEU A 31 2.27 -0.42 -20.13
C LEU A 31 1.17 -0.38 -19.04
N LEU A 32 -0.07 -0.68 -19.38
CA LEU A 32 -1.18 -0.79 -18.44
C LEU A 32 -1.68 -2.24 -18.47
N ASN A 33 -1.72 -2.87 -17.29
CA ASN A 33 -2.30 -4.19 -17.11
C ASN A 33 -3.59 -4.03 -16.28
N PRO A 34 -4.72 -3.65 -16.88
CA PRO A 34 -5.94 -3.37 -16.13
C PRO A 34 -6.49 -4.65 -15.50
N LEU A 35 -7.04 -4.49 -14.29
CA LEU A 35 -7.87 -5.48 -13.63
C LEU A 35 -9.32 -4.97 -13.70
N ARG A 36 -10.09 -5.42 -14.68
CA ARG A 36 -11.53 -5.15 -14.76
C ARG A 36 -12.29 -6.22 -13.99
N GLY A 37 -13.51 -5.90 -13.60
CA GLY A 37 -14.46 -6.83 -12.97
C GLY A 37 -15.88 -6.41 -13.26
N GLU A 38 -16.81 -7.15 -12.69
CA GLU A 38 -18.26 -6.96 -12.75
C GLU A 38 -18.79 -6.75 -11.33
N GLU A 39 -19.73 -5.82 -11.17
CA GLU A 39 -20.39 -5.46 -9.91
C GLU A 39 -21.70 -6.24 -9.77
N ASP A 40 -21.94 -6.85 -8.60
CA ASP A 40 -23.19 -7.55 -8.27
C ASP A 40 -23.65 -7.13 -6.85
N GLY A 41 -24.44 -6.06 -6.79
CA GLY A 41 -24.82 -5.42 -5.54
C GLY A 41 -23.63 -4.72 -4.88
N GLU A 42 -23.20 -5.22 -3.71
CA GLU A 42 -22.01 -4.74 -2.99
C GLU A 42 -20.74 -5.55 -3.34
N ASP A 43 -20.89 -6.70 -4.01
CA ASP A 43 -19.78 -7.56 -4.41
C ASP A 43 -19.16 -7.12 -5.75
N PHE A 44 -17.86 -7.40 -5.91
CA PHE A 44 -17.14 -7.15 -7.16
C PHE A 44 -16.21 -8.30 -7.52
N THR A 45 -16.42 -8.89 -8.70
CA THR A 45 -15.65 -10.05 -9.19
C THR A 45 -14.76 -9.65 -10.36
N LEU A 46 -13.44 -9.86 -10.21
CA LEU A 46 -12.48 -9.60 -11.29
C LEU A 46 -12.67 -10.58 -12.46
N LEU A 47 -12.56 -10.05 -13.69
CA LEU A 47 -12.59 -10.85 -14.91
C LEU A 47 -11.40 -11.82 -14.91
N VAL A 48 -11.67 -13.12 -14.98
CA VAL A 48 -10.64 -14.18 -14.92
C VAL A 48 -9.50 -13.94 -15.91
N ASN A 49 -9.80 -13.53 -17.16
CA ASN A 49 -8.82 -13.24 -18.21
C ASN A 49 -7.87 -12.06 -17.90
N ASP A 50 -8.26 -11.16 -16.99
CA ASP A 50 -7.41 -10.05 -16.52
C ASP A 50 -6.53 -10.51 -15.35
N VAL A 51 -7.09 -11.26 -14.40
CA VAL A 51 -6.34 -11.91 -13.31
C VAL A 51 -5.25 -12.81 -13.88
N ASP A 52 -5.61 -13.72 -14.77
CA ASP A 52 -4.73 -14.65 -15.47
C ASP A 52 -3.53 -13.95 -16.14
N ARG A 53 -3.78 -12.80 -16.77
CA ARG A 53 -2.75 -12.00 -17.44
C ARG A 53 -1.83 -11.32 -16.44
N ALA A 54 -2.36 -10.84 -15.31
CA ALA A 54 -1.55 -10.29 -14.23
C ALA A 54 -0.72 -11.35 -13.52
N ILE A 55 -1.28 -12.53 -13.24
CA ILE A 55 -0.57 -13.67 -12.67
C ILE A 55 0.59 -14.10 -13.56
N ARG A 56 0.38 -14.27 -14.88
CA ARG A 56 1.48 -14.57 -15.82
C ARG A 56 2.57 -13.49 -15.85
N ALA A 57 2.20 -12.21 -15.68
CA ALA A 57 3.18 -11.13 -15.59
C ALA A 57 4.02 -11.18 -14.30
N VAL A 58 3.41 -11.56 -13.17
CA VAL A 58 4.11 -11.80 -11.90
C VAL A 58 5.04 -13.02 -12.01
N GLU A 59 4.56 -14.14 -12.55
CA GLU A 59 5.36 -15.36 -12.76
C GLU A 59 6.62 -15.09 -13.61
N ILE A 60 6.51 -14.27 -14.68
CA ILE A 60 7.65 -13.85 -15.50
C ILE A 60 8.63 -12.94 -14.72
N ALA A 61 8.12 -12.04 -13.88
CA ALA A 61 8.96 -11.18 -13.05
C ALA A 61 9.71 -11.99 -11.98
N VAL A 62 9.05 -12.94 -11.31
CA VAL A 62 9.64 -13.79 -10.28
C VAL A 62 10.69 -14.73 -10.87
N ALA A 63 10.50 -15.19 -12.10
CA ALA A 63 11.52 -15.95 -12.84
C ALA A 63 12.74 -15.12 -13.28
N SER A 64 12.80 -13.80 -13.00
CA SER A 64 13.86 -12.91 -13.49
C SER A 64 14.36 -11.84 -12.50
N ALA A 65 13.91 -11.84 -11.24
CA ALA A 65 14.36 -10.92 -10.20
C ALA A 65 14.30 -11.55 -8.80
N ASP A 66 15.25 -11.21 -7.92
CA ASP A 66 15.32 -11.72 -6.53
C ASP A 66 14.15 -11.24 -5.65
N GLN A 67 13.53 -10.11 -6.00
CA GLN A 67 12.34 -9.56 -5.34
C GLN A 67 11.38 -8.94 -6.37
N VAL A 68 10.07 -9.11 -6.14
CA VAL A 68 9.00 -8.63 -7.02
C VAL A 68 7.91 -7.94 -6.20
N PHE A 69 7.69 -6.66 -6.48
CA PHE A 69 6.70 -5.82 -5.81
C PHE A 69 5.52 -5.58 -6.76
N VAL A 70 4.33 -6.03 -6.39
CA VAL A 70 3.12 -5.88 -7.21
C VAL A 70 2.34 -4.66 -6.74
N SER A 71 2.41 -3.57 -7.49
CA SER A 71 1.62 -2.36 -7.22
C SER A 71 0.31 -2.37 -8.00
N VAL A 72 -0.81 -2.12 -7.32
CA VAL A 72 -2.17 -2.08 -7.86
C VAL A 72 -2.78 -0.71 -7.56
N HIS A 73 -3.19 0.01 -8.60
CA HIS A 73 -3.92 1.27 -8.47
C HIS A 73 -5.41 1.05 -8.71
N GLU A 74 -6.28 1.55 -7.84
CA GLU A 74 -7.73 1.38 -7.97
C GLU A 74 -8.53 2.59 -7.43
N HIS A 75 -9.77 2.69 -7.93
CA HIS A 75 -10.77 3.68 -7.53
C HIS A 75 -12.11 3.01 -7.18
N LEU A 76 -12.07 1.76 -6.69
CA LEU A 76 -13.25 0.98 -6.34
C LEU A 76 -13.28 0.83 -4.82
N TRP A 77 -13.98 1.76 -4.18
CA TRP A 77 -14.03 1.89 -2.73
C TRP A 77 -15.40 1.40 -2.23
N ALA A 78 -15.42 0.69 -1.09
CA ALA A 78 -16.65 0.44 -0.35
C ALA A 78 -17.22 1.76 0.21
N GLU A 79 -18.48 1.77 0.67
CA GLU A 79 -19.08 2.98 1.27
C GLU A 79 -18.27 3.47 2.49
N ASP A 80 -17.89 2.54 3.38
CA ASP A 80 -16.78 2.74 4.31
C ASP A 80 -15.44 2.48 3.60
N TRP A 81 -14.66 3.53 3.34
CA TRP A 81 -13.31 3.42 2.77
C TRP A 81 -12.32 2.62 3.65
N GLY A 82 -12.66 2.32 4.91
CA GLY A 82 -11.86 1.45 5.80
C GLY A 82 -12.03 -0.03 5.44
N THR A 83 -13.20 -0.39 4.93
CA THR A 83 -13.55 -1.74 4.52
C THR A 83 -12.84 -2.09 3.23
N THR A 84 -11.91 -3.04 3.33
CA THR A 84 -11.23 -3.62 2.16
C THR A 84 -12.13 -4.66 1.52
N LEU A 85 -12.51 -4.41 0.26
CA LEU A 85 -13.22 -5.36 -0.61
C LEU A 85 -12.41 -6.66 -0.82
N ASP A 86 -13.08 -7.82 -0.78
CA ASP A 86 -12.39 -9.11 -0.74
C ASP A 86 -11.68 -9.49 -2.05
N TRP A 87 -12.02 -8.89 -3.18
CA TRP A 87 -11.24 -9.03 -4.41
C TRP A 87 -9.78 -8.58 -4.22
N LYS A 88 -9.52 -7.54 -3.40
CA LYS A 88 -8.17 -7.04 -3.08
C LYS A 88 -7.38 -8.10 -2.33
N ARG A 89 -7.98 -8.73 -1.30
CA ARG A 89 -7.37 -9.82 -0.54
C ARG A 89 -7.14 -11.06 -1.39
N SER A 90 -8.12 -11.43 -2.21
CA SER A 90 -8.03 -12.58 -3.12
C SER A 90 -6.91 -12.41 -4.14
N PHE A 91 -6.84 -11.25 -4.81
CA PHE A 91 -5.79 -10.95 -5.77
C PHE A 91 -4.41 -10.85 -5.11
N ALA A 92 -4.31 -10.22 -3.93
CA ALA A 92 -3.08 -10.18 -3.15
C ALA A 92 -2.54 -11.59 -2.84
N ARG A 93 -3.41 -12.47 -2.33
CA ARG A 93 -3.05 -13.86 -1.99
C ARG A 93 -2.61 -14.64 -3.23
N GLN A 94 -3.24 -14.43 -4.38
CA GLN A 94 -2.83 -15.06 -5.63
C GLN A 94 -1.45 -14.60 -6.12
N VAL A 95 -1.10 -13.30 -6.01
CA VAL A 95 0.24 -12.84 -6.44
C VAL A 95 1.35 -13.23 -5.45
N ILE A 96 1.09 -13.20 -4.14
CA ILE A 96 2.04 -13.71 -3.12
C ILE A 96 2.26 -15.22 -3.32
N ALA A 97 1.21 -16.00 -3.56
CA ALA A 97 1.28 -17.42 -3.92
C ALA A 97 1.88 -17.71 -5.33
N ARG A 98 2.53 -16.72 -5.94
CA ARG A 98 3.40 -16.85 -7.14
C ARG A 98 4.81 -16.31 -6.92
N GLY A 99 5.18 -15.97 -5.69
CA GLY A 99 6.51 -15.48 -5.33
C GLY A 99 6.66 -13.96 -5.36
N ALA A 100 5.57 -13.19 -5.47
CA ALA A 100 5.64 -11.76 -5.20
C ALA A 100 6.08 -11.53 -3.74
N THR A 101 7.08 -10.68 -3.54
CA THR A 101 7.67 -10.36 -2.24
C THR A 101 6.81 -9.36 -1.46
N ALA A 102 5.97 -8.58 -2.16
CA ALA A 102 4.95 -7.73 -1.54
C ALA A 102 3.84 -7.37 -2.53
N ALA A 103 2.65 -7.05 -2.01
CA ALA A 103 1.57 -6.42 -2.77
C ALA A 103 1.24 -5.04 -2.18
N LEU A 104 1.09 -4.02 -3.04
CA LEU A 104 0.88 -2.61 -2.66
C LEU A 104 -0.34 -2.04 -3.40
N PHE A 105 -1.48 -2.03 -2.74
CA PHE A 105 -2.69 -1.37 -3.23
C PHE A 105 -2.67 0.11 -2.83
N HIS A 106 -3.14 0.96 -3.73
CA HIS A 106 -3.25 2.40 -3.49
C HIS A 106 -4.35 3.00 -4.37
N GLY A 107 -4.82 4.19 -4.00
CA GLY A 107 -5.91 4.90 -4.68
C GLY A 107 -7.16 5.07 -3.82
N VAL A 108 -7.36 4.23 -2.80
CA VAL A 108 -8.20 4.59 -1.64
C VAL A 108 -7.52 5.75 -0.91
N PRO A 109 -8.17 6.91 -0.73
CA PRO A 109 -7.56 8.10 -0.14
C PRO A 109 -7.57 8.05 1.41
N GLN A 110 -7.30 6.89 2.01
CA GLN A 110 -7.04 6.74 3.45
C GLN A 110 -6.28 5.43 3.74
N PRO A 111 -5.70 5.26 4.96
CA PRO A 111 -5.01 4.03 5.31
C PRO A 111 -6.00 2.86 5.44
N CYS A 112 -5.65 1.70 4.87
CA CYS A 112 -6.39 0.46 5.07
C CYS A 112 -5.51 -0.57 5.81
N ALA A 113 -6.02 -1.79 5.99
CA ALA A 113 -5.28 -2.84 6.69
C ALA A 113 -3.92 -3.19 6.02
N ILE A 114 -2.97 -3.58 6.86
CA ILE A 114 -1.73 -4.23 6.44
C ILE A 114 -1.83 -5.70 6.87
N GLU A 115 -1.80 -6.61 5.90
CA GLU A 115 -1.82 -8.06 6.14
C GLU A 115 -0.41 -8.63 5.92
N VAL A 116 -0.14 -9.79 6.53
CA VAL A 116 1.04 -10.62 6.19
C VAL A 116 0.51 -11.95 5.65
N VAL A 117 0.91 -12.28 4.42
CA VAL A 117 0.53 -13.49 3.70
C VAL A 117 1.80 -14.28 3.44
N ASP A 118 1.88 -15.50 3.95
CA ASP A 118 3.02 -16.42 3.76
C ASP A 118 4.41 -15.78 4.05
N GLY A 119 4.45 -14.90 5.07
CA GLY A 119 5.64 -14.14 5.49
C GLY A 119 5.87 -12.81 4.74
N ASN A 120 5.11 -12.52 3.69
CA ASN A 120 5.26 -11.35 2.83
C ASN A 120 4.18 -10.28 3.14
N PRO A 121 4.52 -8.97 3.10
CA PRO A 121 3.57 -7.91 3.41
C PRO A 121 2.59 -7.60 2.26
N VAL A 122 1.35 -7.32 2.63
CA VAL A 122 0.27 -6.85 1.76
C VAL A 122 -0.29 -5.55 2.32
N PHE A 123 -0.07 -4.45 1.63
CA PHE A 123 -0.56 -3.12 2.01
C PHE A 123 -1.84 -2.82 1.23
N LEU A 124 -3.00 -2.72 1.89
CA LEU A 124 -4.28 -2.58 1.20
C LEU A 124 -4.65 -1.10 0.89
N SER A 125 -4.03 -0.17 1.62
CA SER A 125 -3.76 1.23 1.22
C SER A 125 -2.81 1.87 2.24
N LEU A 126 -1.86 2.68 1.77
CA LEU A 126 -1.03 3.57 2.60
C LEU A 126 -1.49 5.03 2.59
N ALA A 127 -2.61 5.31 1.92
CA ALA A 127 -3.17 6.64 1.66
C ALA A 127 -2.22 7.57 0.87
N ASN A 128 -2.36 8.88 1.11
CA ASN A 128 -1.66 9.93 0.41
C ASN A 128 -0.35 10.31 1.12
N PHE A 129 0.77 10.23 0.40
CA PHE A 129 2.04 10.86 0.82
C PHE A 129 2.08 12.35 0.43
N ILE A 130 1.40 12.71 -0.67
CA ILE A 130 1.09 14.07 -1.12
C ILE A 130 -0.31 13.99 -1.75
N PHE A 131 -1.19 14.95 -1.47
CA PHE A 131 -2.50 15.07 -2.13
C PHE A 131 -2.70 16.48 -2.66
N HIS A 132 -3.11 16.59 -3.92
CA HIS A 132 -3.44 17.87 -4.56
C HIS A 132 -4.71 17.64 -5.39
N SER A 133 -5.84 18.14 -4.89
CA SER A 133 -7.09 18.15 -5.65
C SER A 133 -7.41 19.54 -6.17
N ARG A 134 -7.91 19.62 -7.42
CA ARG A 134 -8.53 20.83 -7.97
C ARG A 134 -9.91 21.12 -7.38
N TRP A 135 -10.42 20.21 -6.54
CA TRP A 135 -11.76 20.22 -5.97
C TRP A 135 -11.69 20.05 -4.44
N PRO A 136 -10.97 20.92 -3.70
CA PRO A 136 -10.71 20.74 -2.26
C PRO A 136 -11.99 20.58 -1.44
N ASN A 137 -13.02 21.36 -1.76
CA ASN A 137 -14.33 21.35 -1.10
C ASN A 137 -15.09 20.01 -1.20
N HIS A 138 -14.65 19.07 -2.04
CA HIS A 138 -15.23 17.72 -2.12
C HIS A 138 -14.59 16.72 -1.13
N TRP A 139 -13.47 17.07 -0.50
CA TRP A 139 -12.71 16.18 0.40
C TRP A 139 -12.86 16.59 1.85
N THR A 140 -14.03 16.25 2.41
CA THR A 140 -14.43 16.56 3.79
C THR A 140 -13.93 15.56 4.83
N MET A 141 -13.61 14.33 4.43
CA MET A 141 -13.09 13.30 5.32
C MET A 141 -11.66 13.63 5.76
N PRO A 142 -11.34 13.72 7.08
CA PRO A 142 -10.00 14.06 7.55
C PRO A 142 -8.91 13.09 7.09
N THR A 143 -9.27 11.81 6.92
CA THR A 143 -8.36 10.71 6.54
C THR A 143 -7.76 10.85 5.14
N VAL A 144 -8.33 11.71 4.28
CA VAL A 144 -7.75 12.13 2.98
C VAL A 144 -6.40 12.83 3.17
N TRP A 145 -6.23 13.49 4.32
CA TRP A 145 -5.06 14.26 4.69
C TRP A 145 -4.20 13.51 5.73
N GLU A 146 -4.43 12.21 5.90
CA GLU A 146 -3.62 11.31 6.73
C GLU A 146 -3.00 10.22 5.83
N GLY A 147 -1.85 9.67 6.25
CA GLY A 147 -1.19 8.58 5.54
C GLY A 147 -0.15 7.87 6.39
N VAL A 148 0.56 6.91 5.80
CA VAL A 148 1.58 6.13 6.53
C VAL A 148 2.83 5.90 5.66
N ILE A 149 3.97 6.39 6.13
CA ILE A 149 5.28 5.97 5.62
C ILE A 149 5.63 4.63 6.29
N ILE A 150 6.03 3.63 5.49
CA ILE A 150 6.51 2.35 5.99
C ILE A 150 8.02 2.27 5.84
N THR A 151 8.72 1.87 6.90
CA THR A 151 10.15 1.51 6.87
C THR A 151 10.35 0.14 7.48
N GLY A 152 11.19 -0.70 6.91
CA GLY A 152 11.56 -2.00 7.51
C GLY A 152 12.41 -2.84 6.55
N SER A 153 12.76 -4.05 6.98
CA SER A 153 13.58 -4.97 6.18
C SER A 153 12.77 -6.17 5.68
N LEU A 154 12.92 -6.46 4.39
CA LEU A 154 12.22 -7.52 3.66
C LEU A 154 13.27 -8.39 2.96
N GLY A 155 13.43 -9.63 3.40
CA GLY A 155 14.38 -10.61 2.85
C GLY A 155 13.71 -11.67 1.99
N LEU A 156 14.50 -12.63 1.51
CA LEU A 156 14.00 -13.80 0.78
C LEU A 156 13.15 -14.75 1.65
N GLU A 157 13.31 -14.66 2.98
CA GLU A 157 12.51 -15.40 3.97
C GLU A 157 11.24 -14.64 4.43
N GLY A 158 10.91 -13.53 3.77
CA GLY A 158 9.82 -12.63 4.13
C GLY A 158 10.26 -11.42 4.98
N LEU A 159 9.29 -10.80 5.63
CA LEU A 159 9.43 -9.59 6.43
C LEU A 159 10.06 -9.89 7.80
N SER A 160 11.14 -9.17 8.18
CA SER A 160 11.76 -9.31 9.51
C SER A 160 11.34 -8.22 10.49
N ASP A 161 11.16 -6.99 10.00
CA ASP A 161 10.74 -5.84 10.80
C ASP A 161 9.94 -4.86 9.94
N LEU A 162 9.03 -4.14 10.58
CA LEU A 162 8.21 -3.13 9.94
C LEU A 162 7.81 -2.07 10.97
N CYS A 163 8.09 -0.81 10.64
CA CYS A 163 7.66 0.34 11.39
C CYS A 163 6.79 1.27 10.54
N LEU A 164 5.67 1.66 11.14
CA LEU A 164 4.70 2.60 10.62
C LEU A 164 5.05 3.98 11.19
N HIS A 165 5.25 4.95 10.32
CA HIS A 165 5.35 6.37 10.66
C HIS A 165 4.12 7.06 10.07
N PRO A 166 3.03 7.22 10.84
CA PRO A 166 1.87 7.94 10.35
C PRO A 166 2.23 9.40 10.06
N ILE A 167 1.63 9.96 9.03
CA ILE A 167 1.82 11.33 8.59
C ILE A 167 0.48 12.05 8.47
N VAL A 168 0.53 13.38 8.60
CA VAL A 168 -0.57 14.28 8.27
C VAL A 168 -0.08 15.23 7.18
N LEU A 169 -0.92 15.48 6.17
CA LEU A 169 -0.68 16.48 5.14
C LEU A 169 -1.05 17.86 5.68
N CYS A 170 -0.11 18.78 5.59
CA CYS A 170 -0.15 20.11 6.16
C CYS A 170 0.58 21.12 5.24
N ASP A 171 0.82 22.36 5.67
CA ASP A 171 1.64 23.32 4.91
C ASP A 171 3.13 23.22 5.29
N GLU A 172 3.96 24.17 4.86
CA GLU A 172 5.41 24.16 5.14
C GLU A 172 5.74 24.54 6.60
N GLU A 173 4.88 25.29 7.28
CA GLU A 173 5.09 25.81 8.64
C GLU A 173 4.52 24.87 9.71
N GLY A 174 3.39 24.20 9.44
CA GLY A 174 2.80 23.24 10.37
C GLY A 174 1.40 22.78 9.96
N CYS A 175 0.63 22.26 10.92
CA CYS A 175 -0.70 21.68 10.70
C CYS A 175 -1.86 22.50 11.30
N ASP A 176 -1.56 23.58 12.02
CA ASP A 176 -2.53 24.36 12.77
C ASP A 176 -3.29 25.34 11.85
N ASN A 177 -4.62 25.22 11.83
CA ASN A 177 -5.54 26.04 11.02
C ASN A 177 -5.37 25.95 9.48
N VAL A 178 -4.49 25.08 8.97
CA VAL A 178 -4.23 24.93 7.52
C VAL A 178 -5.47 24.45 6.75
N PRO A 179 -5.97 25.22 5.76
CA PRO A 179 -7.07 24.81 4.88
C PRO A 179 -6.70 23.59 4.02
N ASN A 180 -7.67 22.73 3.72
CA ASN A 180 -7.43 21.45 3.03
C ASN A 180 -6.69 21.62 1.70
N GLU A 181 -7.04 22.63 0.91
CA GLU A 181 -6.39 23.02 -0.35
C GLU A 181 -4.89 23.33 -0.26
N GLN A 182 -4.36 23.64 0.93
CA GLN A 182 -2.96 24.03 1.17
C GLN A 182 -2.13 22.88 1.76
N ARG A 183 -2.75 21.74 2.06
CA ARG A 183 -2.13 20.55 2.68
C ARG A 183 -1.31 19.71 1.70
N ILE A 184 -0.15 20.20 1.30
CA ILE A 184 0.73 19.55 0.29
C ILE A 184 2.04 18.98 0.86
N TYR A 185 2.39 19.28 2.12
CA TYR A 185 3.62 18.81 2.77
C TYR A 185 3.32 17.71 3.81
N PRO A 186 3.98 16.54 3.77
CA PRO A 186 3.80 15.49 4.77
C PRO A 186 4.63 15.74 6.04
N HIS A 187 3.95 15.88 7.18
CA HIS A 187 4.56 15.96 8.51
C HIS A 187 4.35 14.65 9.29
N LEU A 188 5.32 14.27 10.13
CA LEU A 188 5.17 13.13 11.04
C LEU A 188 4.06 13.40 12.07
N ALA A 189 3.13 12.47 12.21
CA ALA A 189 2.04 12.57 13.17
C ALA A 189 2.54 12.43 14.61
N SER A 190 1.95 13.22 15.52
CA SER A 190 2.34 13.29 16.93
C SER A 190 1.22 12.84 17.87
N GLY A 191 1.54 12.71 19.17
CA GLY A 191 0.58 12.31 20.19
C GLY A 191 0.03 10.89 19.97
N SER A 192 -1.30 10.74 20.05
CA SER A 192 -2.00 9.45 19.89
C SER A 192 -1.95 8.86 18.47
N ARG A 193 -1.43 9.60 17.48
CA ARG A 193 -1.19 9.16 16.10
C ARG A 193 0.28 8.81 15.83
N GLY A 194 1.12 8.69 16.87
CA GLY A 194 2.57 8.53 16.72
C GLY A 194 3.05 7.21 16.09
N ILE A 195 4.38 7.13 15.93
CA ILE A 195 5.11 6.00 15.33
C ILE A 195 4.82 4.68 16.05
N GLY A 196 4.61 3.60 15.28
CA GLY A 196 4.45 2.24 15.79
C GLY A 196 5.34 1.24 15.06
N CYS A 197 6.32 0.64 15.78
CA CYS A 197 7.20 -0.37 15.22
C CYS A 197 6.86 -1.80 15.68
N SER A 198 7.11 -2.78 14.80
CA SER A 198 6.97 -4.22 15.05
C SER A 198 8.19 -4.98 14.52
N SER A 199 8.73 -5.89 15.33
CA SER A 199 9.85 -6.76 14.97
C SER A 199 9.44 -8.23 15.06
N GLY A 200 9.54 -8.95 13.94
CA GLY A 200 9.01 -10.29 13.77
C GLY A 200 10.03 -11.40 14.00
N SER A 201 10.40 -11.66 15.26
CA SER A 201 10.99 -12.96 15.58
C SER A 201 9.90 -14.03 15.47
N ARG A 202 10.16 -15.13 14.72
CA ARG A 202 9.14 -16.16 14.43
C ARG A 202 8.67 -16.87 15.70
N GLY A 203 7.58 -16.38 16.28
CA GLY A 203 6.85 -16.95 17.40
C GLY A 203 5.35 -16.63 17.28
N SER A 204 4.48 -17.57 17.63
CA SER A 204 3.03 -17.47 17.40
C SER A 204 2.34 -16.49 18.35
N GLY A 205 2.41 -15.19 18.05
CA GLY A 205 1.77 -14.11 18.79
C GLY A 205 0.56 -13.52 18.08
N ARG A 206 -0.63 -13.65 18.68
CA ARG A 206 -1.84 -12.94 18.21
C ARG A 206 -1.72 -11.46 18.60
N LEU A 207 -1.73 -10.54 17.62
CA LEU A 207 -1.79 -9.11 17.89
C LEU A 207 -3.11 -8.77 18.58
N SER A 208 -3.06 -8.35 19.85
CA SER A 208 -4.23 -7.96 20.63
C SER A 208 -4.48 -6.46 20.54
N ALA A 209 -5.61 -6.06 19.96
CA ALA A 209 -6.02 -4.66 19.94
C ALA A 209 -6.25 -4.14 21.37
N GLY A 210 -5.53 -3.09 21.77
CA GLY A 210 -5.64 -2.49 23.08
C GLY A 210 -6.96 -1.73 23.26
N ARG A 211 -7.93 -2.31 23.98
CA ARG A 211 -9.11 -1.56 24.44
C ARG A 211 -8.68 -0.46 25.40
N SER A 212 -8.97 0.80 25.05
CA SER A 212 -8.93 1.90 26.00
C SER A 212 -9.94 1.67 27.13
N LYS A 213 -9.53 1.98 28.37
CA LYS A 213 -10.44 1.93 29.53
C LYS A 213 -11.15 3.27 29.67
N SER A 214 -12.45 3.29 29.41
CA SER A 214 -13.31 4.43 29.80
C SER A 214 -13.31 4.55 31.32
N SER A 215 -12.72 5.63 31.84
CA SER A 215 -12.83 6.04 33.23
C SER A 215 -14.17 6.74 33.44
N LYS A 216 -15.14 6.06 34.06
CA LYS A 216 -16.34 6.73 34.57
C LYS A 216 -15.97 7.54 35.80
N GLU A 217 -16.00 8.86 35.69
CA GLU A 217 -16.02 9.73 36.86
C GLU A 217 -17.26 9.44 37.71
N ARG A 218 -17.08 9.47 39.04
CA ARG A 218 -18.14 9.21 40.01
C ARG A 218 -18.49 10.51 40.69
N VAL A 219 -19.53 11.19 40.20
CA VAL A 219 -20.10 12.35 40.89
C VAL A 219 -20.57 11.93 42.29
N THR A 220 -19.97 12.51 43.31
CA THR A 220 -20.40 12.38 44.72
C THR A 220 -21.01 13.69 45.16
N SER A 221 -22.32 13.69 45.42
CA SER A 221 -23.06 14.82 45.97
C SER A 221 -22.82 14.98 47.47
N ALA A 222 -22.51 16.20 47.90
CA ALA A 222 -22.62 16.70 49.27
C ALA A 222 -22.97 18.20 49.20
#